data_AF-A0A956MXC9-F1
#
_entry.id   AF-A0A956MXC9-F1
#
_cell.length_a   1.000
_cell.length_b   1.000
_cell.length_c   1.000
_cell.angle_alpha   90.00
_cell.angle_beta   90.00
_cell.angle_gamma   90.00
#
_symmetry.space_group_name_H-M   'P 1'
#
loop_
_entity.id
_entity.type
_entity.pdbx_description
1 polymer ?
#
loop_
_entity_poly.entity_id
_entity_poly.type
_entity_poly.pdbx_seq_one_letter_code
_entity_poly.pdbx_strand_id
1 'polypeptide(L)'
;QINTLVPYMYSENIYPSVFFSKEELDKLSTIQTDLFDYINRMRAEWIVNGKADKDWDSYLKELDTLGYSQWLEIKQAGYDRTAK
;
A
#
# COMPACT_ATOMS: atom_id res chain seq x y z
N GLN A 1 -18.40 -18.01 -0.47
CA GLN A 1 -17.82 -16.65 -0.42
C GLN A 1 -16.88 -16.36 -1.58
N ILE A 2 -16.07 -17.31 -2.06
CA ILE A 2 -15.19 -17.11 -3.23
C ILE A 2 -15.98 -16.65 -4.48
N ASN A 3 -17.11 -17.30 -4.79
CA ASN A 3 -17.93 -16.95 -5.97
C ASN A 3 -18.57 -15.55 -5.95
N THR A 4 -18.69 -14.89 -4.80
CA THR A 4 -19.30 -13.56 -4.71
C THR A 4 -18.32 -12.43 -5.01
N LEU A 5 -17.01 -12.67 -4.83
CA LEU A 5 -15.97 -11.66 -5.01
C LEU A 5 -15.33 -11.70 -6.40
N VAL A 6 -15.35 -12.84 -7.08
CA VAL A 6 -14.75 -13.06 -8.42
C VAL A 6 -15.09 -11.95 -9.44
N PRO A 7 -16.34 -11.47 -9.58
CA PRO A 7 -16.66 -10.39 -10.52
C PRO A 7 -15.94 -9.06 -10.22
N TYR A 8 -15.57 -8.83 -8.95
CA TYR A 8 -14.86 -7.63 -8.49
C TYR A 8 -13.34 -7.83 -8.40
N MET A 9 -12.84 -9.03 -8.72
CA MET A 9 -11.41 -9.34 -8.73
C MET A 9 -10.75 -9.03 -10.07
N TYR A 10 -11.54 -8.62 -11.07
CA TYR A 10 -11.03 -8.13 -12.36
C TYR A 10 -10.74 -6.63 -12.27
N SER A 11 -9.48 -6.27 -12.38
CA SER A 11 -9.02 -4.89 -12.57
C SER A 11 -8.51 -4.75 -13.99
N GLU A 12 -8.93 -3.70 -14.71
CA GLU A 12 -8.37 -3.35 -16.01
C GLU A 12 -6.87 -3.04 -15.92
N ASN A 13 -6.42 -2.56 -14.75
CA ASN A 13 -5.03 -2.21 -14.48
C ASN A 13 -4.50 -3.07 -13.33
N ILE A 14 -3.70 -4.09 -13.66
CA ILE A 14 -3.01 -4.94 -12.68
C ILE A 14 -1.59 -4.43 -12.53
N TYR A 15 -1.14 -4.20 -11.29
CA TYR A 15 0.26 -3.88 -11.03
C TYR A 15 1.16 -5.03 -11.53
N PRO A 16 2.08 -4.78 -12.48
CA PRO A 16 2.86 -5.83 -13.11
C PRO A 16 3.89 -6.43 -12.15
N SER A 17 4.44 -7.58 -12.52
CA SER A 17 5.59 -8.15 -11.81
C SER A 17 6.83 -7.30 -12.08
N VAL A 18 7.12 -6.37 -11.18
CA VAL A 18 8.26 -5.44 -11.27
C VAL A 18 9.51 -6.07 -10.66
N PHE A 19 10.62 -6.01 -11.39
CA PHE A 19 11.95 -6.32 -10.85
C PHE A 19 12.56 -5.06 -10.23
N PHE A 20 12.69 -5.06 -8.90
CA PHE A 20 13.36 -4.01 -8.15
C PHE A 20 14.87 -4.29 -8.07
N SER A 21 15.66 -3.22 -8.02
CA SER A 21 17.08 -3.33 -7.70
C SER A 21 17.28 -3.78 -6.24
N LYS A 22 18.49 -4.24 -5.90
CA LYS A 22 18.80 -4.61 -4.51
C LYS A 22 18.57 -3.43 -3.54
N GLU A 23 19.01 -2.23 -3.91
CA GLU A 23 18.85 -1.03 -3.08
C GLU A 23 17.37 -0.67 -2.88
N GLU A 24 16.55 -0.81 -3.92
CA GLU A 24 15.11 -0.59 -3.83
C GLU A 24 14.45 -1.62 -2.90
N LEU A 25 14.84 -2.90 -2.99
CA LEU A 25 14.35 -3.95 -2.10
C LEU A 25 14.73 -3.71 -0.63
N ASP A 26 15.97 -3.29 -0.37
CA ASP A 26 16.43 -2.99 0.98
C ASP A 26 15.60 -1.85 1.60
N LYS A 27 15.35 -0.77 0.84
CA LYS A 27 14.49 0.35 1.24
C LYS A 27 13.03 -0.09 1.46
N LEU A 28 12.47 -0.84 0.52
CA LEU A 28 11.10 -1.38 0.64
C LEU A 28 10.96 -2.23 1.90
N SER A 29 11.91 -3.14 2.17
CA SER A 29 11.87 -4.02 3.33
C SER A 29 11.90 -3.26 4.67
N THR A 30 12.64 -2.15 4.72
CA THR A 30 12.74 -1.29 5.90
C THR A 30 11.42 -0.57 6.18
N ILE A 31 10.72 -0.13 5.12
CA ILE A 31 9.48 0.65 5.22
C ILE A 31 8.25 -0.25 5.47
N GLN A 32 8.17 -1.36 4.74
CA GLN A 32 6.92 -2.10 4.58
C GLN A 32 6.37 -2.69 5.87
N THR A 33 7.22 -3.16 6.78
CA THR A 33 6.78 -3.81 8.03
C THR A 33 5.90 -2.87 8.84
N ASP A 34 6.45 -1.73 9.27
CA ASP A 34 5.73 -0.80 10.14
C ASP A 34 4.58 -0.12 9.39
N LEU A 35 4.78 0.19 8.10
CA LEU A 35 3.76 0.79 7.25
C LEU A 35 2.52 -0.10 7.14
N PHE A 36 2.68 -1.38 6.79
CA PHE A 36 1.54 -2.28 6.62
C PHE A 36 0.91 -2.69 7.96
N ASP A 37 1.69 -2.83 9.02
CA ASP A 37 1.15 -3.07 10.35
C ASP A 37 0.25 -1.91 10.80
N TYR A 38 0.67 -0.66 10.56
CA TYR A 38 -0.14 0.51 10.82
C TYR A 38 -1.43 0.54 9.98
N ILE A 39 -1.32 0.34 8.66
CA ILE A 39 -2.47 0.30 7.73
C ILE A 39 -3.48 -0.76 8.18
N ASN A 40 -3.02 -1.97 8.47
CA ASN A 40 -3.89 -3.08 8.86
C ASN A 40 -4.59 -2.82 10.19
N ARG A 41 -3.88 -2.24 11.17
CA ARG A 41 -4.46 -1.86 12.46
C ARG A 41 -5.54 -0.80 12.30
N MET A 42 -5.26 0.28 11.56
CA MET A 42 -6.24 1.36 11.34
C MET A 42 -7.45 0.88 10.56
N ARG A 43 -7.24 0.03 9.54
CA ARG A 43 -8.33 -0.63 8.82
C ARG A 43 -9.21 -1.46 9.75
N ALA A 44 -8.62 -2.28 10.63
CA ALA A 44 -9.38 -3.09 11.58
C ALA A 44 -10.19 -2.22 12.55
N GLU A 45 -9.57 -1.16 13.09
CA GLU A 45 -10.23 -0.20 13.97
C GLU A 45 -11.42 0.47 13.29
N TRP A 46 -11.28 0.92 12.04
CA TRP A 46 -12.37 1.57 11.32
C TRP A 46 -13.51 0.63 10.96
N ILE A 47 -13.22 -0.64 10.68
CA ILE A 47 -14.25 -1.66 10.44
C ILE A 47 -15.08 -1.90 11.71
N VAL A 48 -14.44 -1.92 12.88
CA VAL A 48 -15.10 -2.26 14.16
C VAL A 48 -15.77 -1.05 14.81
N ASN A 49 -15.07 0.09 14.84
CA ASN A 49 -15.42 1.25 15.66
C ASN A 49 -15.78 2.49 14.82
N GLY A 50 -15.66 2.44 13.49
CA GLY A 50 -15.87 3.58 12.60
C GLY A 50 -14.78 4.66 12.73
N LYS A 51 -15.16 5.92 12.51
CA LYS A 51 -14.31 7.14 12.65
C LYS A 51 -13.25 7.39 11.58
N ALA A 52 -13.24 6.63 10.49
CA ALA A 52 -12.30 6.86 9.38
C ALA A 52 -12.26 8.33 8.94
N ASP A 53 -13.43 8.97 8.75
CA ASP A 53 -13.51 10.38 8.33
C ASP A 53 -12.85 11.36 9.32
N LYS A 54 -12.91 11.06 10.62
CA LYS A 54 -12.33 11.92 11.66
C LYS A 54 -10.82 11.75 11.75
N ASP A 55 -10.34 10.52 11.59
CA ASP A 55 -8.93 10.17 11.83
C ASP A 55 -8.09 10.23 10.54
N TRP A 56 -8.72 10.47 9.39
CA TRP A 56 -8.09 10.41 8.07
C TRP A 56 -6.84 11.28 7.92
N ASP A 57 -6.92 12.55 8.32
CA ASP A 57 -5.79 13.48 8.17
C ASP A 57 -4.59 13.07 9.05
N SER A 58 -4.85 12.54 10.24
CA SER A 58 -3.80 12.02 11.13
C SER A 58 -3.21 10.73 10.58
N TYR A 59 -4.05 9.87 10.00
CA TYR A 59 -3.61 8.65 9.32
C TYR A 59 -2.66 8.97 8.17
N LEU A 60 -2.99 9.94 7.30
CA LEU A 60 -2.12 10.35 6.19
C LEU A 60 -0.76 10.87 6.67
N LYS A 61 -0.72 11.65 7.76
CA LYS A 61 0.54 12.15 8.35
C LYS A 61 1.40 11.02 8.90
N GLU A 62 0.77 10.04 9.54
CA GLU A 62 1.49 8.88 10.07
C GLU A 62 2.02 8.01 8.92
N LEU A 63 1.24 7.81 7.85
CA LEU A 63 1.72 7.11 6.65
C LEU A 63 2.98 7.78 6.07
N ASP A 64 2.98 9.11 5.95
CA ASP A 64 4.15 9.85 5.46
C ASP A 64 5.35 9.67 6.38
N THR A 65 5.14 9.75 7.70
CA THR A 65 6.16 9.50 8.73
C THR A 65 6.75 8.08 8.64
N LEU A 66 5.90 7.10 8.32
CA LEU A 66 6.29 5.70 8.10
C LEU A 66 6.92 5.45 6.73
N GLY A 67 7.08 6.48 5.89
CA GLY A 67 7.77 6.37 4.60
C GLY A 67 6.86 5.99 3.43
N TYR A 68 5.55 6.21 3.52
CA TYR A 68 4.60 5.92 2.44
C TYR A 68 4.97 6.62 1.12
N SER A 69 5.37 7.90 1.19
CA SER A 69 5.78 8.67 0.01
C SER A 69 6.97 8.02 -0.70
N GLN A 70 8.00 7.63 0.06
CA GLN A 70 9.17 6.93 -0.48
C GLN A 70 8.81 5.55 -1.03
N TRP A 71 7.93 4.81 -0.35
CA TRP A 71 7.44 3.51 -0.84
C TRP A 71 6.74 3.67 -2.19
N LEU A 72 5.89 4.68 -2.34
CA LEU A 72 5.13 4.95 -3.56
C LEU A 72 6.07 5.35 -4.71
N GLU A 73 7.07 6.19 -4.46
CA GLU A 73 8.07 6.56 -5.46
C GLU A 73 8.82 5.34 -6.00
N ILE A 74 9.27 4.42 -5.14
CA ILE A 74 9.95 3.18 -5.57
C ILE A 74 9.00 2.31 -6.41
N LYS A 75 7.74 2.17 -5.98
CA LYS A 75 6.72 1.39 -6.70
C LYS A 75 6.42 1.98 -8.08
N GLN A 76 6.33 3.30 -8.19
CA GLN A 76 6.08 4.01 -9.45
C GLN A 76 7.28 3.89 -10.39
N ALA A 77 8.50 4.15 -9.91
CA ALA A 77 9.72 4.00 -10.71
C ALA A 77 9.86 2.57 -11.25
N GLY A 78 9.52 1.58 -10.43
CA GLY A 78 9.46 0.19 -10.84
C GLY A 78 8.41 -0.08 -11.92
N TYR A 79 7.19 0.44 -11.75
CA TYR A 79 6.13 0.36 -12.76
C TYR A 79 6.56 0.98 -14.08
N ASP A 80 7.13 2.19 -14.07
CA ASP A 80 7.54 2.93 -15.27
C ASP A 80 8.63 2.20 -16.08
N ARG A 81 9.48 1.40 -15.41
CA ARG A 81 10.46 0.54 -16.08
C ARG A 81 9.83 -0.69 -16.74
N THR A 82 8.75 -1.23 -16.17
CA THR A 82 8.09 -2.46 -16.64
C THR A 82 6.95 -2.19 -17.62
N ALA A 83 6.27 -1.04 -17.53
CA ALA A 83 5.13 -0.67 -18.36
C ALA A 83 5.51 -0.08 -19.73
N LYS A 84 6.79 -0.16 -20.11
CA LYS A 84 7.28 0.18 -21.46
C LYS A 84 7.12 -0.98 -22.43
#